data_AF-A0A8H7R7D4-F1
#
_entry.id   AF-A0A8H7R7D4-F1
#
_cell.length_a   1.000
_cell.length_b   1.000
_cell.length_c   1.000
_cell.angle_alpha   90.00
_cell.angle_beta   90.00
_cell.angle_gamma   90.00
#
_symmetry.space_group_name_H-M   'P 1'
#
loop_
_entity.id
_entity.type
_entity.pdbx_description
1 polymer ?
#
loop_
_entity_poly.entity_id
_entity_poly.type
_entity_poly.pdbx_seq_one_letter_code
_entity_poly.pdbx_strand_id
1 'polypeptide(L)'
;MKTVLQHLFDISSGRAPLNINVHIPGDMRQPPVVATDFEAGPSTLISERLLPAVPSSALVRSRSNTTVGYRFAKALTLLILWREWFHGLSGNYSIVEMNRMEPDWYKTNQGSYYDRRCRILKKIQAYAVAKDIPDEVALHKAEQRRQDKKFSLDHLAKSIRLLYGDF
;
A
#
# COMPACT_ATOMS: atom_id res chain seq x y z
N MET A 1 40.62 -13.09 -8.89
CA MET A 1 39.91 -12.28 -7.88
C MET A 1 39.66 -10.89 -8.45
N LYS A 2 38.40 -10.47 -8.59
CA LYS A 2 38.02 -9.12 -9.04
C LYS A 2 36.86 -8.65 -8.17
N THR A 3 37.13 -7.69 -7.28
CA THR A 3 36.09 -6.98 -6.53
C THR A 3 35.58 -5.84 -7.41
N VAL A 4 34.27 -5.78 -7.65
CA VAL A 4 33.66 -4.69 -8.42
C VAL A 4 32.86 -3.84 -7.45
N LEU A 5 33.37 -2.65 -7.15
CA LEU A 5 32.67 -1.60 -6.40
C LEU A 5 31.79 -0.82 -7.38
N GLN A 6 30.46 -0.95 -7.25
CA GLN A 6 29.52 -0.09 -7.96
C GLN A 6 28.95 0.95 -6.99
N HIS A 7 29.41 2.19 -7.15
CA HIS A 7 28.84 3.34 -6.46
C HIS A 7 27.64 3.87 -7.25
N LEU A 8 26.42 3.59 -6.79
CA LEU A 8 25.21 4.24 -7.30
C LEU A 8 25.04 5.56 -6.55
N PHE A 9 25.34 6.68 -7.22
CA PHE A 9 25.04 8.02 -6.72
C PHE A 9 23.65 8.45 -7.21
N ASP A 10 22.67 8.51 -6.30
CA ASP A 10 21.42 9.25 -6.51
C ASP A 10 21.39 10.44 -5.53
N ILE A 11 21.69 11.63 -6.04
CA ILE A 11 21.94 12.83 -5.23
C ILE A 11 20.65 13.63 -4.95
N SER A 12 19.46 13.09 -5.21
CA SER A 12 18.21 13.86 -5.10
C SER A 12 17.47 13.76 -3.75
N SER A 13 17.91 12.92 -2.81
CA SER A 13 17.08 12.62 -1.61
C SER A 13 17.67 12.95 -0.24
N GLY A 14 18.85 13.57 -0.14
CA GLY A 14 19.44 13.94 1.16
C GLY A 14 19.62 12.75 2.13
N ARG A 15 19.62 11.51 1.61
CA ARG A 15 19.82 10.29 2.38
C ARG A 15 21.29 9.85 2.26
N ALA A 16 21.81 9.30 3.35
CA ALA A 16 23.19 8.83 3.43
C ALA A 16 23.51 7.78 2.33
N PRO A 17 24.71 7.80 1.75
CA PRO A 17 25.09 6.86 0.71
C PRO A 17 25.12 5.42 1.26
N LEU A 18 24.48 4.49 0.54
CA LEU A 18 24.49 3.06 0.84
C LEU A 18 25.65 2.40 0.11
N ASN A 19 26.62 1.88 0.86
CA ASN A 19 27.64 0.98 0.33
C ASN A 19 27.12 -0.46 0.43
N ILE A 20 26.94 -1.13 -0.71
CA ILE A 20 26.51 -2.52 -0.77
C ILE A 20 27.69 -3.36 -1.25
N ASN A 21 28.25 -4.17 -0.36
CA ASN A 21 29.27 -5.16 -0.72
C ASN A 21 28.59 -6.48 -1.10
N VAL A 22 28.60 -6.80 -2.40
CA VAL A 22 28.07 -8.07 -2.90
C VAL A 22 29.23 -9.06 -3.05
N HIS A 23 29.24 -10.11 -2.24
CA HIS A 23 30.15 -11.23 -2.40
C HIS A 23 29.48 -12.33 -3.22
N ILE A 24 30.02 -12.62 -4.41
CA ILE A 24 29.55 -13.71 -5.26
C ILE A 24 30.55 -14.87 -5.13
N PRO A 25 30.22 -15.93 -4.38
CA PRO A 25 31.07 -17.12 -4.34
C PRO A 25 30.98 -17.85 -5.68
N GLY A 26 32.13 -18.25 -6.21
CA GLY A 26 32.28 -18.85 -7.54
C GLY A 26 31.89 -20.33 -7.63
N ASP A 27 31.09 -20.89 -6.72
CA ASP A 27 30.72 -22.30 -6.74
C ASP A 27 29.22 -22.54 -6.47
N MET A 28 28.59 -23.34 -7.36
CA MET A 28 27.14 -23.41 -7.59
C MET A 28 26.32 -24.17 -6.54
N ARG A 29 26.58 -24.03 -5.23
CA ARG A 29 25.78 -24.75 -4.21
C ARG A 29 25.42 -24.04 -2.90
N GLN A 30 25.50 -22.71 -2.81
CA GLN A 30 24.89 -21.99 -1.67
C GLN A 30 24.16 -20.70 -2.10
N PRO A 31 22.97 -20.42 -1.53
CA PRO A 31 22.29 -19.16 -1.77
C PRO A 31 23.07 -18.00 -1.11
N PRO A 32 23.09 -16.81 -1.74
CA PRO A 32 23.85 -15.67 -1.24
C PRO A 32 23.29 -15.17 0.11
N VAL A 33 24.19 -14.94 1.06
CA VAL A 33 23.88 -14.31 2.35
C VAL A 33 24.13 -12.80 2.20
N VAL A 34 23.08 -12.01 2.37
CA VAL A 34 23.17 -10.54 2.41
C VAL A 34 23.43 -10.13 3.86
N ALA A 35 24.66 -9.68 4.15
CA ALA A 35 24.98 -9.02 5.40
C ALA A 35 24.88 -7.50 5.20
N THR A 36 24.14 -6.82 6.06
CA THR A 36 24.03 -5.35 6.06
C THR A 36 24.78 -4.85 7.28
N ASP A 37 26.05 -4.49 7.10
CA ASP A 37 26.86 -3.90 8.17
C ASP A 37 26.71 -2.38 8.11
N PHE A 38 26.29 -1.78 9.23
CA PHE A 38 26.24 -0.34 9.41
C PHE A 38 27.57 0.12 10.00
N GLU A 39 28.47 0.61 9.14
CA GLU A 39 29.66 1.33 9.61
C GLU A 39 29.24 2.73 10.12
N ALA A 40 29.17 2.88 11.43
CA ALA A 40 29.11 4.17 12.09
C ALA A 40 30.49 4.48 12.69
N GLY A 41 31.09 5.58 12.26
CA GLY A 41 32.22 6.20 12.95
C GLY A 41 32.29 7.69 12.62
N PRO A 42 33.08 8.48 13.37
CA PRO A 42 33.22 8.49 14.83
C PRO A 42 32.92 9.90 15.41
N SER A 43 33.09 10.06 16.73
CA SER A 43 32.95 11.27 17.57
C SER A 43 31.60 11.32 18.31
N THR A 44 31.49 11.54 19.62
CA THR A 44 32.43 12.05 20.63
C THR A 44 31.94 11.57 22.01
N LEU A 45 32.88 11.45 22.94
CA LEU A 45 32.76 11.10 24.36
C LEU A 45 31.50 11.65 25.07
N ILE A 46 30.86 10.82 25.92
CA ILE A 46 30.59 11.07 27.35
C ILE A 46 30.22 9.75 28.04
N SER A 47 30.80 9.59 29.24
CA SER A 47 30.77 8.48 30.18
C SER A 47 29.43 8.34 30.93
N GLU A 48 28.93 7.12 31.13
CA GLU A 48 28.65 6.50 32.46
C GLU A 48 27.69 5.29 32.36
N ARG A 49 28.23 4.13 32.74
CA ARG A 49 27.68 3.08 33.62
C ARG A 49 26.19 2.63 33.54
N LEU A 50 26.08 1.30 33.58
CA LEU A 50 24.99 0.41 34.05
C LEU A 50 24.04 -0.19 33.00
N LEU A 51 24.32 -1.45 32.65
CA LEU A 51 23.32 -2.47 32.32
C LEU A 51 22.40 -2.70 33.54
N PRO A 52 21.11 -3.06 33.37
CA PRO A 52 20.78 -4.45 33.03
C PRO A 52 19.59 -4.68 32.08
N ALA A 53 19.69 -5.83 31.40
CA ALA A 53 18.63 -6.77 31.03
C ALA A 53 17.43 -6.31 30.17
N VAL A 54 17.38 -6.86 28.96
CA VAL A 54 16.19 -7.02 28.12
C VAL A 54 15.16 -7.89 28.87
N PRO A 55 13.85 -7.58 28.78
CA PRO A 55 13.03 -8.46 27.95
C PRO A 55 12.19 -7.71 26.92
N SER A 56 12.11 -8.38 25.77
CA SER A 56 11.15 -8.25 24.68
C SER A 56 9.77 -7.70 25.03
N SER A 57 9.22 -7.02 24.01
CA SER A 57 7.79 -6.99 23.69
C SER A 57 6.87 -6.31 24.70
N ALA A 58 6.90 -4.99 24.69
CA ALA A 58 5.66 -4.22 24.76
C ALA A 58 5.89 -2.87 24.08
N LEU A 59 5.60 -2.82 22.77
CA LEU A 59 5.02 -1.59 22.22
C LEU A 59 3.71 -1.39 22.97
N VAL A 60 3.78 -0.73 24.12
CA VAL A 60 2.64 -0.07 24.75
C VAL A 60 2.21 0.99 23.75
N ARG A 61 1.37 0.56 22.82
CA ARG A 61 0.61 1.40 21.92
C ARG A 61 -0.24 2.26 22.86
N SER A 62 0.30 3.43 23.20
CA SER A 62 -0.45 4.47 23.87
C SER A 62 -1.74 4.63 23.09
N ARG A 63 -2.85 4.19 23.68
CA ARG A 63 -4.20 4.42 23.15
C ARG A 63 -4.50 5.89 23.36
N SER A 64 -3.83 6.76 22.61
CA SER A 64 -4.42 8.03 22.28
C SER A 64 -5.66 7.69 21.47
N ASN A 65 -6.80 8.23 21.89
CA ASN A 65 -8.12 8.07 21.29
C ASN A 65 -8.22 8.76 19.91
N THR A 66 -7.14 8.72 19.15
CA THR A 66 -7.02 9.18 17.77
C THR A 66 -7.61 8.09 16.90
N THR A 67 -8.88 8.26 16.53
CA THR A 67 -9.50 7.58 15.38
C THR A 67 -8.47 7.49 14.25
N VAL A 68 -8.17 6.29 13.74
CA VAL A 68 -7.16 6.18 12.69
C VAL A 68 -7.70 6.93 11.48
N GLY A 69 -7.06 8.07 11.18
CA GLY A 69 -7.43 8.93 10.08
C GLY A 69 -7.09 8.25 8.77
N TYR A 70 -8.04 7.55 8.16
CA TYR A 70 -7.87 7.02 6.82
C TYR A 70 -8.28 8.05 5.79
N ARG A 71 -7.33 8.37 4.90
CA ARG A 71 -7.57 9.29 3.80
C ARG A 71 -7.79 8.51 2.52
N PHE A 72 -9.03 8.52 2.05
CA PHE A 72 -9.34 7.97 0.74
C PHE A 72 -8.55 8.67 -0.37
N ALA A 73 -7.93 7.89 -1.25
CA ALA A 73 -7.26 8.43 -2.43
C ALA A 73 -8.27 9.10 -3.35
N LYS A 74 -7.92 10.19 -4.02
CA LYS A 74 -8.77 10.73 -5.10
C LYS A 74 -8.62 9.83 -6.33
N ALA A 75 -9.25 8.65 -6.30
CA ALA A 75 -9.17 7.70 -7.38
C ALA A 75 -9.69 8.33 -8.68
N LEU A 76 -8.85 8.30 -9.73
CA LEU A 76 -9.21 8.80 -11.06
C LEU A 76 -9.72 7.68 -11.98
N THR A 77 -9.44 6.43 -11.63
CA THR A 77 -9.80 5.22 -12.38
C THR A 77 -10.38 4.17 -11.45
N LEU A 78 -11.16 3.25 -12.00
CA LEU A 78 -11.67 2.10 -11.24
C LEU A 78 -10.53 1.18 -10.80
N LEU A 79 -9.42 1.12 -11.55
CA LEU A 79 -8.23 0.37 -11.17
C LEU A 79 -7.58 0.90 -9.89
N ILE A 80 -7.44 2.23 -9.75
CA ILE A 80 -6.90 2.83 -8.52
C ILE A 80 -7.83 2.56 -7.34
N LEU A 81 -9.14 2.69 -7.57
CA LEU A 81 -10.16 2.40 -6.54
C LEU A 81 -10.10 0.93 -6.11
N TRP A 82 -10.00 0.00 -7.05
CA TRP A 82 -9.86 -1.43 -6.77
C TRP A 82 -8.59 -1.72 -5.98
N ARG A 83 -7.47 -1.14 -6.40
CA ARG A 83 -6.18 -1.30 -5.72
C ARG A 83 -6.22 -0.77 -4.30
N GLU A 84 -6.76 0.43 -4.09
CA GLU A 84 -7.00 0.99 -2.75
C GLU A 84 -7.85 0.07 -1.89
N TRP A 85 -8.87 -0.54 -2.49
CA TRP A 85 -9.80 -1.37 -1.77
C TRP A 85 -9.19 -2.67 -1.26
N PHE A 86 -8.46 -3.38 -2.13
CA PHE A 86 -8.00 -4.74 -1.86
C PHE A 86 -6.52 -4.84 -1.50
N HIS A 87 -5.66 -3.99 -2.07
CA HIS A 87 -4.21 -4.07 -1.92
C HIS A 87 -3.61 -2.90 -1.12
N GLY A 88 -4.32 -1.78 -1.04
CA GLY A 88 -3.80 -0.54 -0.48
C GLY A 88 -3.08 0.32 -1.50
N LEU A 89 -2.74 1.55 -1.09
CA LEU A 89 -2.03 2.53 -1.91
C LEU A 89 -0.85 3.12 -1.17
N SER A 90 0.30 3.19 -1.84
CA SER A 90 1.48 3.91 -1.36
C SER A 90 1.92 3.50 0.06
N GLY A 91 1.91 2.20 0.35
CA GLY A 91 2.28 1.66 1.67
C GLY A 91 1.21 1.79 2.76
N ASN A 92 0.02 2.31 2.43
CA ASN A 92 -1.13 2.31 3.35
C ASN A 92 -1.90 0.99 3.27
N TYR A 93 -2.61 0.68 4.35
CA TYR A 93 -3.53 -0.44 4.41
C TYR A 93 -4.61 -0.36 3.32
N SER A 94 -5.02 -1.52 2.83
CA SER A 94 -6.21 -1.64 2.00
C SER A 94 -7.46 -1.29 2.82
N ILE A 95 -8.54 -0.90 2.16
CA ILE A 95 -9.82 -0.64 2.85
C ILE A 95 -10.33 -1.92 3.51
N VAL A 96 -10.12 -3.08 2.87
CA VAL A 96 -10.45 -4.39 3.46
C VAL A 96 -9.70 -4.59 4.78
N GLU A 97 -8.41 -4.32 4.81
CA GLU A 97 -7.61 -4.46 6.04
C GLU A 97 -7.97 -3.39 7.08
N MET A 98 -8.27 -2.17 6.65
CA MET A 98 -8.73 -1.10 7.53
C MET A 98 -10.05 -1.44 8.21
N ASN A 99 -11.01 -2.00 7.46
CA ASN A 99 -12.29 -2.48 7.99
C ASN A 99 -12.11 -3.61 9.02
N ARG A 100 -11.07 -4.44 8.85
CA ARG A 100 -10.73 -5.51 9.79
C ARG A 100 -10.13 -4.97 11.08
N MET A 101 -9.23 -3.97 10.99
CA MET A 101 -8.51 -3.44 12.14
C MET A 101 -9.33 -2.46 12.97
N GLU A 102 -10.15 -1.63 12.34
CA GLU A 102 -10.94 -0.59 13.02
C GLU A 102 -12.32 -0.48 12.40
N PRO A 103 -13.29 -1.33 12.78
CA PRO A 103 -14.65 -1.23 12.28
C PRO A 103 -15.21 0.19 12.44
N ASP A 104 -16.02 0.62 11.47
CA ASP A 104 -16.69 1.93 11.47
C ASP A 104 -15.79 3.19 11.37
N TRP A 105 -14.48 3.05 11.13
CA TRP A 105 -13.53 4.15 10.95
C TRP A 105 -14.00 5.24 9.96
N TYR A 106 -14.80 4.86 8.96
CA TYR A 106 -15.28 5.74 7.90
C TYR A 106 -16.46 6.63 8.32
N LYS A 107 -17.18 6.31 9.42
CA LYS A 107 -18.39 7.03 9.84
C LYS A 107 -18.12 8.48 10.24
N THR A 108 -16.96 8.76 10.81
CA THR A 108 -16.67 10.04 11.48
C THR A 108 -16.56 11.22 10.51
N ASN A 109 -16.06 11.03 9.28
CA ASN A 109 -15.86 12.15 8.32
C ASN A 109 -16.10 11.81 6.85
N GLN A 110 -16.23 10.54 6.49
CA GLN A 110 -16.12 10.11 5.09
C GLN A 110 -17.18 9.07 4.69
N GLY A 111 -18.23 8.87 5.49
CA GLY A 111 -19.22 7.82 5.30
C GLY A 111 -19.87 7.87 3.92
N SER A 112 -20.34 9.05 3.48
CA SER A 112 -20.95 9.20 2.16
C SER A 112 -20.00 8.89 0.99
N TYR A 113 -18.69 9.07 1.19
CA TYR A 113 -17.68 8.80 0.18
C TYR A 113 -17.32 7.30 0.15
N TYR A 114 -17.22 6.69 1.33
CA TYR A 114 -17.11 5.24 1.50
C TYR A 114 -18.30 4.50 0.85
N ASP A 115 -19.53 4.94 1.12
CA ASP A 115 -20.75 4.33 0.58
C ASP A 115 -20.83 4.43 -0.95
N ARG A 116 -20.38 5.55 -1.53
CA ARG A 116 -20.29 5.72 -2.99
C ARG A 116 -19.35 4.70 -3.63
N ARG A 117 -18.19 4.47 -3.02
CA ARG A 117 -17.21 3.49 -3.51
C ARG A 117 -17.70 2.05 -3.36
N CYS A 118 -18.32 1.74 -2.22
CA CYS A 118 -18.97 0.46 -1.99
C CYS A 118 -19.99 0.16 -3.09
N ARG A 119 -20.82 1.14 -3.47
CA ARG A 119 -21.82 0.96 -4.55
C ARG A 119 -21.18 0.59 -5.88
N ILE A 120 -20.07 1.24 -6.24
CA ILE A 120 -19.31 0.92 -7.46
C ILE A 120 -18.79 -0.51 -7.42
N LEU A 121 -18.07 -0.87 -6.36
CA LEU A 121 -17.44 -2.19 -6.24
C LEU A 121 -18.45 -3.32 -6.20
N LYS A 122 -19.52 -3.15 -5.40
CA LYS A 122 -20.62 -4.13 -5.35
C LYS A 122 -21.24 -4.35 -6.72
N LYS A 123 -21.38 -3.30 -7.54
CA LYS A 123 -21.91 -3.45 -8.90
C LYS A 123 -20.94 -4.20 -9.82
N ILE A 124 -19.64 -3.94 -9.70
CA ILE A 124 -18.61 -4.66 -10.47
C ILE A 124 -18.65 -6.15 -10.14
N GLN A 125 -18.62 -6.50 -8.85
CA GLN A 125 -18.68 -7.88 -8.39
C GLN A 125 -20.01 -8.56 -8.78
N ALA A 126 -21.14 -7.87 -8.61
CA ALA A 126 -22.44 -8.41 -9.02
C ALA A 126 -22.49 -8.69 -10.53
N TYR A 127 -21.86 -7.86 -11.35
CA TYR A 127 -21.75 -8.10 -12.79
C TYR A 127 -20.83 -9.27 -13.12
N ALA A 128 -19.70 -9.39 -12.43
CA ALA A 128 -18.77 -10.53 -12.57
C ALA A 128 -19.50 -11.85 -12.32
N VAL A 129 -20.24 -11.93 -11.20
CA VAL A 129 -21.07 -13.09 -10.84
C VAL A 129 -22.18 -13.33 -11.88
N ALA A 130 -22.92 -12.28 -12.27
CA ALA A 130 -24.04 -12.43 -13.21
C ALA A 130 -23.63 -12.84 -14.62
N LYS A 131 -22.38 -12.59 -15.01
CA LYS A 131 -21.83 -12.93 -16.34
C LYS A 131 -20.85 -14.11 -16.30
N ASP A 132 -20.62 -14.71 -15.14
CA ASP A 132 -19.65 -15.78 -14.92
C ASP A 132 -18.25 -15.44 -15.48
N ILE A 133 -17.76 -14.24 -15.14
CA ILE A 133 -16.43 -13.77 -15.55
C ILE A 133 -15.60 -13.37 -14.32
N PRO A 134 -14.26 -13.39 -14.42
CA PRO A 134 -13.41 -12.89 -13.35
C PRO A 134 -13.65 -11.41 -13.03
N ASP A 135 -13.51 -11.05 -11.76
CA ASP A 135 -13.64 -9.66 -11.26
C ASP A 135 -12.76 -8.68 -12.03
N GLU A 136 -11.53 -9.10 -12.37
CA GLU A 136 -10.58 -8.29 -13.15
C GLU A 136 -11.12 -7.97 -14.54
N VAL A 137 -11.76 -8.94 -15.21
CA VAL A 137 -12.37 -8.74 -16.52
C VAL A 137 -13.58 -7.81 -16.41
N ALA A 138 -14.41 -7.99 -15.38
CA ALA A 138 -15.54 -7.10 -15.09
C ALA A 138 -15.08 -5.66 -14.79
N LEU A 139 -13.98 -5.51 -14.07
CA LEU A 139 -13.34 -4.24 -13.74
C LEU A 139 -12.81 -3.55 -15.00
N HIS A 140 -12.08 -4.26 -15.85
CA HIS A 140 -11.57 -3.72 -17.12
C HIS A 140 -12.70 -3.28 -18.05
N LYS A 141 -13.78 -4.07 -18.17
CA LYS A 141 -14.98 -3.69 -18.93
C LYS A 141 -15.65 -2.43 -18.38
N ALA A 142 -15.79 -2.32 -17.05
CA ALA A 142 -16.35 -1.12 -16.43
C ALA A 142 -15.47 0.11 -16.65
N GLU A 143 -14.15 -0.05 -16.57
CA GLU A 143 -13.19 1.03 -16.78
C GLU A 143 -13.20 1.50 -18.23
N GLN A 144 -13.21 0.57 -19.19
CA GLN A 144 -13.36 0.90 -20.61
C GLN A 144 -14.65 1.71 -20.84
N ARG A 145 -15.79 1.25 -20.33
CA ARG A 145 -17.06 1.96 -20.51
C ARG A 145 -17.06 3.33 -19.83
N ARG A 146 -16.44 3.46 -18.66
CA ARG A 146 -16.24 4.74 -17.98
C ARG A 146 -15.45 5.71 -18.86
N GLN A 147 -14.38 5.24 -19.50
CA GLN A 147 -13.55 6.04 -20.40
C GLN A 147 -14.33 6.44 -21.65
N ASP A 148 -15.03 5.50 -22.30
CA ASP A 148 -15.83 5.75 -23.51
C ASP A 148 -16.91 6.81 -23.27
N LYS A 149 -17.55 6.76 -22.11
CA LYS A 149 -18.60 7.71 -21.71
C LYS A 149 -18.10 8.92 -20.94
N LYS A 150 -16.78 9.00 -20.70
CA LYS A 150 -16.12 10.06 -19.94
C LYS A 150 -16.75 10.31 -18.56
N PHE A 151 -17.18 9.24 -17.89
CA PHE A 151 -17.80 9.35 -16.57
C PHE A 151 -16.73 9.52 -15.48
N SER A 152 -16.99 10.46 -14.55
CA SER A 152 -16.24 10.52 -13.30
C SER A 152 -16.69 9.40 -12.36
N LEU A 153 -15.86 9.05 -11.38
CA LEU A 153 -16.27 8.07 -10.35
C LEU A 153 -17.46 8.56 -9.52
N ASP A 154 -17.56 9.86 -9.25
CA ASP A 154 -18.73 10.42 -8.56
C ASP A 154 -20.02 10.27 -9.40
N HIS A 155 -19.92 10.54 -10.70
CA HIS A 155 -21.03 10.33 -11.62
C HIS A 155 -21.42 8.85 -11.69
N LEU A 156 -20.44 7.94 -11.76
CA LEU A 156 -20.71 6.50 -11.73
C LEU A 156 -21.38 6.03 -10.44
N ALA A 157 -20.96 6.55 -9.27
CA ALA A 157 -21.57 6.17 -8.00
C ALA A 157 -23.04 6.61 -7.89
N LYS A 158 -23.39 7.76 -8.48
CA LYS A 158 -24.76 8.28 -8.57
C LYS A 158 -25.57 7.53 -9.62
N SER A 159 -24.95 7.21 -10.74
CA SER A 159 -25.58 6.60 -11.92
C SER A 159 -25.09 5.16 -12.11
N ILE A 160 -25.17 4.34 -11.05
CA ILE A 160 -24.54 3.00 -11.01
C ILE A 160 -25.04 2.03 -12.09
N ARG A 161 -26.23 2.28 -12.64
CA ARG A 161 -26.80 1.53 -13.76
C ARG A 161 -26.00 1.71 -15.07
N LEU A 162 -25.29 2.83 -15.20
CA LEU A 162 -24.51 3.15 -16.41
C LEU A 162 -23.20 2.37 -16.54
N LEU A 163 -22.79 1.67 -15.47
CA LEU A 163 -21.49 0.98 -15.39
C LEU A 163 -21.33 -0.12 -16.45
N TYR A 164 -22.42 -0.77 -16.83
CA TYR A 164 -22.41 -1.85 -17.84
C TYR A 164 -23.43 -1.65 -18.97
N GLY A 165 -24.37 -0.70 -18.84
CA GLY A 165 -25.31 -0.37 -19.89
C GLY A 165 -26.60 -1.19 -19.92
N ASP A 166 -26.75 -2.11 -18.98
CA ASP A 166 -27.91 -3.01 -18.92
C ASP A 166 -28.88 -2.55 -17.81
N PHE A 167 -30.16 -2.48 -18.20
CA PHE A 167 -31.33 -2.08 -17.40
C PHE A 167 -31.71 -3.15 -16.37
#